data_AF-A0A7K7XR16-F1
#
_entry.id   AF-A0A7K7XR16-F1
#
_cell.length_a   1.000
_cell.length_b   1.000
_cell.length_c   1.000
_cell.angle_alpha   90.00
_cell.angle_beta   90.00
_cell.angle_gamma   90.00
#
_symmetry.space_group_name_H-M   'P 1'
#
loop_
_entity.id
_entity.type
_entity.pdbx_description
1 polymer ?
#
loop_
_entity_poly.entity_id
_entity_poly.type
_entity_poly.pdbx_seq_one_letter_code
_entity_poly.pdbx_strand_id
1 'polypeptide(L)'
;QVLCSEKGVLLRQVFALSRCLFAAGNVFSLLSLSGDALLGCHRSYRSRPTHGIGRFKYLLPKEAPKKRKEKVQMKEISAGTEFQYGDVNIQMTSYDLCLVEHFAQYVHRLCNRLSIRVNE
;
A
#
# COMPACT_ATOMS: atom_id res chain seq x y z
N GLN A 1 21.72 -17.80 -71.53
CA GLN A 1 22.82 -18.59 -70.93
C GLN A 1 22.20 -19.86 -70.34
N VAL A 2 22.86 -20.98 -70.58
CA VAL A 2 22.39 -22.37 -70.40
C VAL A 2 22.75 -22.87 -68.99
N LEU A 3 21.85 -23.61 -68.30
CA LEU A 3 22.08 -24.98 -67.80
C LEU A 3 20.89 -25.52 -66.96
N CYS A 4 20.65 -26.83 -67.13
CA CYS A 4 19.60 -27.65 -66.54
C CYS A 4 20.08 -28.47 -65.31
N SER A 5 19.12 -29.15 -64.65
CA SER A 5 19.21 -30.33 -63.74
C SER A 5 19.35 -30.01 -62.23
N GLU A 6 18.65 -30.64 -61.27
CA GLU A 6 18.27 -32.05 -61.11
C GLU A 6 16.95 -32.27 -60.31
N LYS A 7 16.33 -33.41 -60.56
CA LYS A 7 15.07 -33.92 -59.98
C LYS A 7 15.32 -34.69 -58.67
N GLY A 8 14.29 -34.81 -57.83
CA GLY A 8 13.91 -36.16 -57.38
C GLY A 8 14.15 -36.61 -55.93
N VAL A 9 14.37 -35.72 -54.95
CA VAL A 9 14.65 -36.18 -53.56
C VAL A 9 13.60 -35.74 -52.51
N LEU A 10 12.85 -34.65 -52.71
CA LEU A 10 12.00 -34.12 -51.63
C LEU A 10 10.62 -34.78 -51.48
N LEU A 11 10.14 -35.53 -52.47
CA LEU A 11 8.83 -36.19 -52.42
C LEU A 11 8.77 -37.45 -51.52
N ARG A 12 9.91 -37.90 -50.98
CA ARG A 12 9.96 -39.06 -50.06
C ARG A 12 9.77 -38.71 -48.58
N GLN A 13 9.92 -37.44 -48.19
CA GLN A 13 9.75 -37.01 -46.79
C GLN A 13 8.27 -36.83 -46.38
N VAL A 14 7.35 -36.73 -47.35
CA VAL A 14 5.91 -36.51 -47.10
C VAL A 14 5.18 -37.78 -46.64
N PHE A 15 5.75 -38.97 -46.87
CA PHE A 15 5.11 -40.25 -46.54
C PHE A 15 5.42 -40.79 -45.13
N ALA A 16 6.34 -40.18 -44.38
CA ALA A 16 6.73 -40.66 -43.04
C ALA A 16 5.96 -39.96 -41.89
N LEU A 17 5.38 -38.78 -42.13
CA LEU A 17 4.68 -38.01 -41.10
C LEU A 17 3.17 -38.34 -41.00
N SER A 18 2.65 -39.17 -41.91
CA SER A 18 1.23 -39.54 -41.99
C SER A 18 0.83 -40.77 -41.17
N ARG A 19 1.71 -41.31 -40.31
CA ARG A 19 1.46 -42.55 -39.53
C ARG A 19 1.27 -42.40 -38.02
N CYS A 20 1.05 -41.20 -37.49
CA CYS A 20 0.77 -41.03 -36.05
C CYS A 20 -0.55 -40.35 -35.70
N LEU A 21 -1.37 -39.98 -36.70
CA LEU A 21 -2.79 -39.78 -36.47
C LEU A 21 -3.49 -41.15 -36.58
N PHE A 22 -4.27 -41.51 -35.56
CA PHE A 22 -5.05 -42.75 -35.41
C PHE A 22 -4.35 -43.94 -34.74
N ALA A 23 -4.02 -43.78 -33.46
CA ALA A 23 -4.28 -44.83 -32.48
C ALA A 23 -5.15 -44.24 -31.36
N ALA A 24 -6.35 -44.81 -31.22
CA ALA A 24 -7.36 -44.68 -30.17
C ALA A 24 -6.84 -44.08 -28.84
N GLY A 25 -7.54 -43.16 -28.17
CA GLY A 25 -8.96 -43.25 -27.81
C GLY A 25 -9.06 -43.25 -26.28
N ASN A 26 -9.44 -42.09 -25.73
CA ASN A 26 -10.07 -41.84 -24.42
C ASN A 26 -9.39 -42.25 -23.08
N VAL A 27 -9.67 -41.34 -22.12
CA VAL A 27 -9.76 -41.50 -20.65
C VAL A 27 -8.50 -41.21 -19.84
N PHE A 28 -8.54 -40.06 -19.15
CA PHE A 28 -8.17 -39.85 -17.75
C PHE A 28 -7.14 -40.83 -17.16
N SER A 29 -5.98 -40.28 -16.81
CA SER A 29 -5.11 -40.67 -15.68
C SER A 29 -3.66 -40.77 -16.12
N LEU A 30 -3.01 -39.61 -16.22
CA LEU A 30 -1.57 -39.44 -15.94
C LEU A 30 -1.39 -38.03 -15.39
N LEU A 31 -2.01 -37.79 -14.23
CA LEU A 31 -1.54 -36.77 -13.30
C LEU A 31 -0.14 -37.18 -12.86
N SER A 32 0.87 -36.35 -13.14
CA SER A 32 2.08 -36.08 -12.31
C SER A 32 3.41 -35.93 -13.09
N LEU A 33 3.55 -34.93 -13.98
CA LEU A 33 4.84 -34.23 -14.14
C LEU A 33 4.75 -32.92 -14.96
N SER A 34 3.85 -32.01 -14.57
CA SER A 34 3.89 -30.57 -14.98
C SER A 34 2.70 -29.81 -14.37
N GLY A 35 2.42 -30.09 -13.10
CA GLY A 35 1.29 -29.50 -12.37
C GLY A 35 1.55 -28.13 -11.76
N ASP A 36 2.71 -27.50 -12.00
CA ASP A 36 3.08 -26.23 -11.35
C ASP A 36 3.09 -25.01 -12.29
N ALA A 37 2.84 -25.20 -13.59
CA ALA A 37 2.92 -24.08 -14.55
C ALA A 37 1.68 -23.17 -14.58
N LEU A 38 0.56 -23.54 -13.95
CA LEU A 38 -0.73 -22.83 -14.10
C LEU A 38 -1.23 -22.10 -12.84
N LEU A 39 -0.48 -22.11 -11.73
CA LEU A 39 -0.82 -21.33 -10.52
C LEU A 39 -0.16 -19.94 -10.48
N GLY A 40 0.50 -19.55 -11.57
CA GLY A 40 1.16 -18.25 -11.74
C GLY A 40 0.25 -17.14 -12.24
N CYS A 41 -1.02 -17.07 -11.83
CA CYS A 41 -1.78 -15.83 -11.97
C CYS A 41 -1.23 -14.81 -10.97
N HIS A 42 -0.06 -14.24 -11.28
CA HIS A 42 0.46 -13.07 -10.62
C HIS A 42 -0.68 -12.07 -10.56
N ARG A 43 -1.06 -11.59 -9.36
CA ARG A 43 -2.15 -10.61 -9.19
C ARG A 43 -1.85 -9.44 -10.12
N SER A 44 -2.47 -9.43 -11.30
CA SER A 44 -2.11 -8.54 -12.41
C SER A 44 -2.35 -7.08 -12.05
N TYR A 45 -3.26 -6.84 -11.11
CA TYR A 45 -3.50 -5.53 -10.53
C TYR A 45 -2.32 -4.98 -9.71
N ARG A 46 -1.49 -5.85 -9.10
CA ARG A 46 -0.34 -5.41 -8.29
C ARG A 46 0.81 -4.86 -9.14
N SER A 47 0.93 -5.32 -10.38
CA SER A 47 1.88 -4.82 -11.37
C SER A 47 1.34 -3.66 -12.21
N ARG A 48 0.09 -3.23 -12.01
CA ARG A 48 -0.49 -2.06 -12.70
C ARG A 48 0.01 -0.76 -12.06
N PRO A 49 0.15 0.32 -12.85
CA PRO A 49 0.57 1.63 -12.34
C PRO A 49 -0.42 2.21 -11.32
N THR A 50 -1.69 1.81 -11.37
CA THR A 50 -2.73 2.25 -10.43
C THR A 50 -2.72 1.49 -9.10
N HIS A 51 -1.76 0.58 -8.88
CA HIS A 51 -1.70 -0.19 -7.65
C HIS A 51 -1.45 0.70 -6.44
N GLY A 52 -2.33 0.62 -5.45
CA GLY A 52 -2.14 1.31 -4.17
C GLY A 52 -2.65 2.75 -4.11
N ILE A 53 -3.35 3.25 -5.14
CA ILE A 53 -3.96 4.59 -5.15
C ILE A 53 -4.86 4.86 -3.94
N GLY A 54 -5.56 3.84 -3.44
CA GLY A 54 -6.45 3.93 -2.27
C GLY A 54 -5.79 3.69 -0.91
N ARG A 55 -4.45 3.55 -0.85
CA ARG A 55 -3.77 3.43 0.45
C ARG A 55 -3.79 4.81 1.12
N PHE A 56 -4.38 4.90 2.31
CA PHE A 56 -4.50 6.17 3.05
C PHE A 56 -3.81 6.13 4.43
N LYS A 57 -3.50 4.93 4.95
CA LYS A 57 -2.97 4.76 6.31
C LYS A 57 -1.64 5.48 6.56
N TYR A 58 -0.87 5.78 5.52
CA TYR A 58 0.38 6.53 5.65
C TYR A 58 0.19 8.04 5.79
N LEU A 59 -1.01 8.56 5.47
CA LEU A 59 -1.38 9.97 5.67
C LEU A 59 -1.76 10.25 7.12
N LEU A 60 -2.22 9.22 7.84
CA LEU A 60 -2.63 9.34 9.23
C LEU A 60 -1.43 9.15 10.16
N PRO A 61 -1.39 9.87 11.29
CA PRO A 61 -0.42 9.58 12.35
C PRO A 61 -0.53 8.11 12.79
N LYS A 62 0.61 7.48 13.07
CA LYS A 62 0.63 6.11 13.58
C LYS A 62 -0.05 6.07 14.95
N GLU A 63 -1.12 5.29 15.08
CA GLU A 63 -1.78 5.08 16.37
C GLU A 63 -0.79 4.46 17.35
N ALA A 64 -0.57 5.13 18.49
CA ALA A 64 0.19 4.54 19.59
C ALA A 64 -0.57 3.32 20.14
N PRO A 65 0.12 2.24 20.56
CA PRO A 65 -0.54 1.07 21.13
C PRO A 65 -1.40 1.51 22.31
N LYS A 66 -2.66 1.05 22.35
CA LYS A 66 -3.63 1.36 23.42
C LYS A 66 -3.08 0.86 24.76
N LYS A 67 -2.31 1.69 25.46
CA LYS A 67 -1.96 1.45 26.86
C LYS A 67 -3.26 1.50 27.67
N ARG A 68 -3.42 0.55 28.59
CA ARG A 68 -4.54 0.54 29.55
C ARG A 68 -4.61 1.93 30.19
N LYS A 69 -5.84 2.42 30.44
CA LYS A 69 -6.13 3.74 31.03
C LYS A 69 -5.50 3.86 32.42
N GLU A 70 -4.20 4.10 32.45
CA GLU A 70 -3.44 4.39 33.65
C GLU A 70 -3.35 5.91 33.76
N LYS A 71 -3.48 6.40 34.99
CA LYS A 71 -3.65 7.78 35.43
C LYS A 71 -2.95 8.78 34.50
N VAL A 72 -3.63 9.88 34.16
CA VAL A 72 -3.06 11.01 33.40
C VAL A 72 -1.82 11.49 34.15
N GLN A 73 -0.65 11.01 33.73
CA GLN A 73 0.63 11.49 34.21
C GLN A 73 0.90 12.82 33.52
N MET A 74 1.46 13.77 34.28
CA MET A 74 1.90 15.06 33.73
C MET A 74 2.84 14.79 32.56
N LYS A 75 2.50 15.31 31.37
CA LYS A 75 3.37 15.24 30.20
C LYS A 75 4.59 16.12 30.48
N GLU A 76 5.75 15.66 30.03
CA GLU A 76 6.99 16.42 30.14
C GLU A 76 6.86 17.72 29.32
N ILE A 77 7.20 18.84 29.95
CA ILE A 77 7.16 20.18 29.32
C ILE A 77 8.41 20.33 28.46
N SER A 78 8.25 20.63 27.17
CA SER A 78 9.39 20.88 26.29
C SER A 78 10.07 22.20 26.64
N ALA A 79 11.42 22.20 26.79
CA ALA A 79 12.19 23.39 27.17
C ALA A 79 12.47 24.38 26.00
N GLY A 80 12.16 23.99 24.76
CA GLY A 80 12.41 24.78 23.56
C GLY A 80 13.83 24.64 23.00
N THR A 81 14.09 25.38 21.91
CA THR A 81 15.39 25.55 21.26
C THR A 81 15.77 27.03 21.28
N GLU A 82 16.94 27.41 20.75
CA GLU A 82 17.38 28.82 20.72
C GLU A 82 16.42 29.76 19.97
N PHE A 83 15.67 29.24 18.99
CA PHE A 83 14.79 30.03 18.12
C PHE A 83 13.29 29.73 18.28
N GLN A 84 12.92 28.66 18.99
CA GLN A 84 11.54 28.25 19.17
C GLN A 84 11.28 27.93 20.64
N TYR A 85 10.32 28.63 21.23
CA TYR A 85 9.83 28.33 22.56
C TYR A 85 9.16 26.94 22.60
N GLY A 86 9.33 26.25 23.73
CA GLY A 86 8.63 25.00 24.01
C GLY A 86 7.19 25.22 24.45
N ASP A 87 6.68 24.35 25.32
CA ASP A 87 5.30 24.46 25.81
C ASP A 87 5.16 25.62 26.81
N VAL A 88 4.14 26.46 26.60
CA VAL A 88 3.85 27.62 27.44
C VAL A 88 2.49 27.45 28.09
N ASN A 89 2.44 27.55 29.42
CA ASN A 89 1.21 27.48 30.19
C ASN A 89 0.62 28.88 30.39
N ILE A 90 -0.60 29.08 29.89
CA ILE A 90 -1.35 30.32 30.07
C ILE A 90 -2.32 30.12 31.25
N GLN A 91 -2.09 30.86 32.33
CA GLN A 91 -2.99 30.85 33.48
C GLN A 91 -3.95 32.05 33.39
N MET A 92 -5.24 31.77 33.46
CA MET A 92 -6.30 32.78 33.47
C MET A 92 -6.96 32.79 34.84
N THR A 93 -6.74 33.86 35.60
CA THR A 93 -7.33 34.05 36.93
C THR A 93 -8.24 35.27 36.90
N SER A 94 -9.48 35.09 37.35
CA SER A 94 -10.45 36.17 37.53
C SER A 94 -11.47 35.76 38.60
N TYR A 95 -12.14 36.74 39.19
CA TYR A 95 -13.20 36.49 40.18
C TYR A 95 -14.50 36.01 39.54
N ASP A 96 -14.76 36.37 38.28
CA ASP A 96 -15.94 35.94 37.54
C ASP A 96 -15.59 34.70 36.70
N LEU A 97 -16.31 33.61 36.96
CA LEU A 97 -16.14 32.35 36.24
C LEU A 97 -16.54 32.48 34.77
N CYS A 98 -17.63 33.20 34.47
CA CYS A 98 -18.13 33.32 33.11
C CYS A 98 -17.13 34.05 32.20
N LEU A 99 -16.45 35.08 32.72
CA LEU A 99 -15.43 35.78 31.97
C LEU A 99 -14.20 34.91 31.70
N VAL A 100 -13.74 34.13 32.68
CA VAL A 100 -12.60 33.21 32.50
C VAL A 100 -12.91 32.17 31.43
N GLU A 101 -14.09 31.57 31.46
CA GLU A 101 -14.50 30.56 30.49
C GLU A 101 -14.58 31.13 29.06
N HIS A 102 -15.22 32.29 28.90
CA HIS A 102 -15.32 32.93 27.60
C HIS A 102 -13.95 33.38 27.07
N PHE A 103 -13.08 33.88 27.94
CA PHE A 103 -11.74 34.29 27.55
C PHE A 103 -10.85 33.09 27.20
N ALA A 104 -10.94 31.98 27.93
CA ALA A 104 -10.27 30.73 27.60
C ALA A 104 -10.71 30.20 26.23
N GLN A 105 -12.03 30.20 25.96
CA GLN A 105 -12.56 29.83 24.65
C GLN A 105 -12.05 30.75 23.53
N TYR A 106 -12.00 32.06 23.78
CA TYR A 106 -11.49 33.03 22.82
C TYR A 106 -10.03 32.76 22.48
N VAL A 107 -9.16 32.62 23.48
CA VAL A 107 -7.74 32.34 23.27
C VAL A 107 -7.52 31.01 22.56
N HIS A 108 -8.26 29.97 22.94
CA HIS A 108 -8.18 28.68 22.24
C HIS A 108 -8.53 28.80 20.75
N ARG A 109 -9.61 29.52 20.41
CA ARG A 109 -9.99 29.78 19.01
C ARG A 109 -8.98 30.64 18.28
N LEU A 110 -8.38 31.61 18.97
CA LEU A 110 -7.32 32.46 18.42
C LEU A 110 -6.08 31.63 18.06
N CYS A 111 -5.61 30.78 18.98
CA CYS A 111 -4.49 29.87 18.73
C CYS A 111 -4.75 28.97 17.51
N ASN A 112 -5.97 28.43 17.39
CA ASN A 112 -6.35 27.62 16.23
C ASN A 112 -6.31 28.41 14.91
N ARG A 113 -6.76 29.67 14.90
CA ARG A 113 -6.69 30.54 13.72
C ARG A 113 -5.25 30.85 13.32
N LEU A 114 -4.37 31.00 14.30
CA LEU A 114 -2.95 31.23 14.12
C LEU A 114 -2.16 29.94 13.83
N SER A 115 -2.84 28.79 13.70
CA SER A 115 -2.21 27.48 13.49
C SER A 115 -1.21 27.07 14.58
N ILE A 116 -1.44 27.52 15.82
CA ILE A 116 -0.66 27.16 16.99
C ILE A 116 -1.27 25.89 17.60
N ARG A 117 -0.43 24.88 17.85
CA ARG A 117 -0.87 23.64 18.49
C ARG A 117 -1.17 23.89 19.97
N VAL A 118 -2.40 23.59 20.39
CA VAL A 118 -2.83 23.68 21.80
C VAL A 118 -2.73 22.30 22.46
N ASN A 119 -2.08 22.25 23.63
CA ASN A 119 -1.93 21.05 24.44
C ASN A 119 -2.69 21.23 25.78
N GLU A 120 -3.26 20.15 26.29
CA GLU A 120 -3.85 20.02 27.64
C GLU A 120 -3.02 19.05 28.51
#